data_AF-A0A6L3JPL5-F1
#
_entry.id   AF-A0A6L3JPL5-F1
#
_cell.length_a   1.000
_cell.length_b   1.000
_cell.length_c   1.000
_cell.angle_alpha   90.00
_cell.angle_beta   90.00
_cell.angle_gamma   90.00
#
_symmetry.space_group_name_H-M   'P 1'
#
loop_
_entity.id
_entity.type
_entity.pdbx_description
1 polymer ?
#
loop_
_entity_poly.entity_id
_entity_poly.type
_entity_poly.pdbx_seq_one_letter_code
_entity_poly.pdbx_strand_id
1 'polypeptide(L)'
;YGDVVIWTDFSEGSSLDLGNLARPASSAADVMKLIVDDLQASETAFGDNYGFRNDSQRYFWSKAATMMLKGEVYMWRGKHMGGGNEDYTTAKNALQEVRNQTDKFGLLEDFSEVFSYDNKNNKEIIFAIRNARDEYNMWGDVTYNNNMFPQQNILFGYMDENGNPISSLGDKVKVNGTIRYPVNKDVYTKCFNDNDTRKRSTLQAAYEKKEDGTLSLYGLYPAKFLGTLLDGADTRSPLDDYPVYRYADCLLLLAQAKAFLGEDPVEEINAVRKRAYGEDYFNAHPEVQYPNDNDAALYADNKSVKPDNAGAMEAVLKERMREFMVEGKRWYDLRLAGDEYVLEHTTAEATRLLWP
;
A
#
# COMPACT_ATOMS: atom_id res chain seq x y z
N TYR A 1 11.50 12.75 -8.47
CA TYR A 1 12.53 13.46 -9.24
C TYR A 1 12.88 14.82 -8.66
N GLY A 2 11.98 15.50 -7.93
CA GLY A 2 12.25 16.85 -7.44
C GLY A 2 11.91 17.85 -8.54
N ASP A 3 12.93 18.51 -9.07
CA ASP A 3 12.77 19.42 -10.21
C ASP A 3 12.39 18.62 -11.47
N VAL A 4 11.31 19.02 -12.14
CA VAL A 4 10.81 18.37 -13.36
C VAL A 4 10.24 19.39 -14.33
N VAL A 5 10.16 19.02 -15.60
CA VAL A 5 9.50 19.86 -16.62
C VAL A 5 8.01 19.98 -16.30
N ILE A 6 7.51 21.21 -16.16
CA ILE A 6 6.07 21.48 -16.17
C ILE A 6 5.60 21.59 -17.62
N TRP A 7 4.63 20.75 -17.98
CA TRP A 7 4.02 20.73 -19.30
C TRP A 7 2.50 20.67 -19.17
N THR A 8 1.83 21.81 -19.39
CA THR A 8 0.37 21.97 -19.21
C THR A 8 -0.40 22.14 -20.51
N ASP A 9 0.28 22.36 -21.63
CA ASP A 9 -0.35 22.57 -22.93
C ASP A 9 -0.46 21.26 -23.72
N PHE A 10 -1.48 21.12 -24.55
CA PHE A 10 -1.51 19.99 -25.48
C PHE A 10 -0.54 20.23 -26.66
N SER A 11 0.25 19.21 -27.03
CA SER A 11 1.01 19.20 -28.29
C SER A 11 0.51 18.10 -29.20
N GLU A 12 0.16 18.47 -30.43
CA GLU A 12 -0.07 17.48 -31.48
C GLU A 12 1.28 16.92 -31.95
N GLY A 13 1.34 15.59 -32.17
CA GLY A 13 2.53 14.90 -32.67
C GLY A 13 3.16 15.55 -33.90
N SER A 14 2.33 16.16 -34.75
CA SER A 14 2.68 16.86 -35.98
C SER A 14 3.29 18.25 -35.79
N SER A 15 3.11 18.89 -34.62
CA SER A 15 3.62 20.25 -34.34
C SER A 15 4.88 20.26 -33.47
N LEU A 16 5.41 19.08 -33.10
CA LEU A 16 6.64 18.97 -32.33
C LEU A 16 7.85 19.28 -33.22
N ASP A 17 8.60 20.30 -32.83
CA ASP A 17 9.95 20.52 -33.35
C ASP A 17 10.88 19.44 -32.76
N LEU A 18 11.01 18.33 -33.48
CA LEU A 18 11.86 17.20 -33.08
C LEU A 18 13.34 17.58 -32.94
N GLY A 19 13.76 18.71 -33.50
CA GLY A 19 15.12 19.26 -33.35
C GLY A 19 15.32 20.05 -32.05
N ASN A 20 14.24 20.42 -31.35
CA ASN A 20 14.26 21.27 -30.16
C ASN A 20 13.23 20.84 -29.10
N LEU A 21 13.39 19.61 -28.60
CA LEU A 21 12.51 19.02 -27.58
C LEU A 21 12.90 19.38 -26.14
N ALA A 22 14.10 19.92 -25.92
CA ALA A 22 14.64 20.17 -24.60
C ALA A 22 13.85 21.27 -23.88
N ARG A 23 13.37 20.97 -22.69
CA ARG A 23 12.74 21.95 -21.79
C ARG A 23 13.48 21.96 -20.45
N PRO A 24 13.78 23.14 -19.90
CA PRO A 24 14.36 23.22 -18.57
C PRO A 24 13.37 22.67 -17.54
N ALA A 25 13.89 22.01 -16.51
CA ALA A 25 13.08 21.63 -15.37
C ALA A 25 12.62 22.88 -14.61
N SER A 26 11.39 22.85 -14.11
CA SER A 26 10.86 23.77 -13.12
C SER A 26 11.27 23.31 -11.72
N SER A 27 11.36 24.24 -10.78
CA SER A 27 11.72 23.90 -9.40
C SER A 27 10.64 23.03 -8.74
N ALA A 28 11.03 22.21 -7.77
CA ALA A 28 10.08 21.43 -6.96
C ALA A 28 9.00 22.32 -6.30
N ALA A 29 9.32 23.59 -5.99
CA ALA A 29 8.36 24.57 -5.49
C ALA A 29 7.29 24.95 -6.53
N ASP A 30 7.71 25.19 -7.78
CA ASP A 30 6.77 25.49 -8.89
C ASP A 30 5.91 24.27 -9.23
N VAL A 31 6.49 23.07 -9.18
CA VAL A 31 5.77 21.80 -9.38
C VAL A 31 4.71 21.61 -8.31
N MET A 32 5.06 21.82 -7.03
CA MET A 32 4.10 21.76 -5.92
C MET A 32 2.99 22.81 -6.07
N LYS A 33 3.33 24.02 -6.51
CA LYS A 33 2.33 25.06 -6.77
C LYS A 33 1.31 24.60 -7.82
N LEU A 34 1.77 24.06 -8.95
CA LEU A 34 0.88 23.52 -9.98
C LEU A 34 -0.01 22.39 -9.42
N ILE A 35 0.56 21.46 -8.67
CA ILE A 35 -0.21 20.36 -8.04
C ILE A 35 -1.32 20.90 -7.14
N VAL A 36 -1.03 21.93 -6.33
CA VAL A 36 -2.02 22.56 -5.44
C VAL A 36 -3.10 23.29 -6.24
N ASP A 37 -2.72 24.01 -7.30
CA ASP A 37 -3.66 24.71 -8.18
C ASP A 37 -4.60 23.71 -8.88
N ASP A 38 -4.07 22.59 -9.39
CA ASP A 38 -4.85 21.52 -10.02
C ASP A 38 -5.75 20.77 -9.03
N LEU A 39 -5.29 20.54 -7.79
CA LEU A 39 -6.11 19.99 -6.73
C LEU A 39 -7.31 20.90 -6.43
N GLN A 40 -7.09 22.21 -6.32
CA GLN A 40 -8.16 23.17 -6.10
C GLN A 40 -9.14 23.21 -7.27
N ALA A 41 -8.65 23.15 -8.51
CA ALA A 41 -9.49 23.07 -9.70
C ALA A 41 -10.34 21.79 -9.72
N SER A 42 -9.73 20.64 -9.40
CA SER A 42 -10.42 19.35 -9.31
C SER A 42 -11.51 19.35 -8.24
N GLU A 43 -11.18 19.82 -7.04
CA GLU A 43 -12.11 19.97 -5.93
C GLU A 43 -13.29 20.87 -6.29
N THR A 44 -13.02 22.01 -6.93
CA THR A 44 -14.05 22.95 -7.38
C THR A 44 -14.96 22.34 -8.44
N ALA A 45 -14.39 21.59 -9.39
CA ALA A 45 -15.14 20.95 -10.46
C ALA A 45 -16.06 19.84 -9.95
N PHE A 46 -15.63 19.07 -8.94
CA PHE A 46 -16.48 18.05 -8.32
C PHE A 46 -17.53 18.65 -7.38
N GLY A 47 -17.23 19.78 -6.71
CA GLY A 47 -18.08 20.32 -5.66
C GLY A 47 -18.33 19.29 -4.56
N ASP A 48 -19.59 19.14 -4.15
CA ASP A 48 -20.03 18.20 -3.11
C ASP A 48 -20.25 16.76 -3.65
N ASN A 49 -19.91 16.48 -4.91
CA ASN A 49 -20.19 15.18 -5.53
C ASN A 49 -19.14 14.11 -5.17
N TYR A 50 -19.42 13.35 -4.11
CA TYR A 50 -18.67 12.14 -3.73
C TYR A 50 -19.17 10.86 -4.44
N GLY A 51 -19.98 10.97 -5.49
CA GLY A 51 -20.43 9.84 -6.30
C GLY A 51 -19.34 9.27 -7.22
N PHE A 52 -19.55 8.03 -7.67
CA PHE A 52 -18.69 7.39 -8.67
C PHE A 52 -19.33 7.45 -10.05
N ARG A 53 -18.52 7.38 -11.10
CA ARG A 53 -19.02 7.20 -12.47
C ARG A 53 -19.87 5.93 -12.54
N ASN A 54 -21.05 6.01 -13.18
CA ASN A 54 -22.02 4.91 -13.24
C ASN A 54 -22.28 4.27 -11.87
N ASP A 55 -22.36 5.10 -10.83
CA ASP A 55 -22.68 4.80 -9.43
C ASP A 55 -21.73 3.86 -8.67
N SER A 56 -20.79 3.21 -9.34
CA SER A 56 -19.96 2.15 -8.75
C SER A 56 -18.53 2.05 -9.29
N GLN A 57 -18.18 2.79 -10.36
CA GLN A 57 -16.87 2.63 -11.01
C GLN A 57 -15.76 3.33 -10.23
N ARG A 58 -15.18 2.61 -9.27
CA ARG A 58 -14.06 3.06 -8.40
C ARG A 58 -12.69 3.01 -9.10
N TYR A 59 -12.69 2.90 -10.42
CA TYR A 59 -11.50 2.88 -11.29
C TYR A 59 -11.43 4.09 -12.22
N PHE A 60 -12.36 5.04 -12.06
CA PHE A 60 -12.23 6.40 -12.56
C PHE A 60 -11.92 7.35 -11.39
N TRP A 61 -11.17 8.41 -11.66
CA TRP A 61 -10.89 9.45 -10.67
C TRP A 61 -12.20 10.06 -10.15
N SER A 62 -12.26 10.35 -8.85
CA SER A 62 -13.44 10.85 -8.14
C SER A 62 -13.05 11.95 -7.16
N LYS A 63 -14.04 12.67 -6.60
CA LYS A 63 -13.81 13.64 -5.51
C LYS A 63 -13.04 13.01 -4.35
N ALA A 64 -13.40 11.80 -3.93
CA ALA A 64 -12.69 11.10 -2.86
C ALA A 64 -11.21 10.85 -3.20
N ALA A 65 -10.88 10.51 -4.45
CA ALA A 65 -9.49 10.37 -4.89
C ALA A 65 -8.74 11.72 -4.85
N THR A 66 -9.38 12.81 -5.27
CA THR A 66 -8.83 14.18 -5.10
C THR A 66 -8.53 14.49 -3.65
N MET A 67 -9.41 14.14 -2.73
CA MET A 67 -9.23 14.43 -1.30
C MET A 67 -8.16 13.56 -0.64
N MET A 68 -8.01 12.30 -1.08
CA MET A 68 -6.89 11.45 -0.68
C MET A 68 -5.55 12.05 -1.12
N LEU A 69 -5.44 12.45 -2.39
CA LEU A 69 -4.25 13.10 -2.92
C LEU A 69 -3.98 14.43 -2.21
N LYS A 70 -5.01 15.23 -1.91
CA LYS A 70 -4.91 16.46 -1.12
C LYS A 70 -4.31 16.19 0.27
N GLY A 71 -4.74 15.12 0.94
CA GLY A 71 -4.16 14.67 2.20
C GLY A 71 -2.66 14.43 2.11
N GLU A 72 -2.22 13.62 1.14
CA GLU A 72 -0.80 13.31 0.93
C GLU A 72 0.02 14.55 0.55
N VAL A 73 -0.48 15.37 -0.38
CA VAL A 73 0.20 16.58 -0.89
C VAL A 73 0.40 17.60 0.21
N TYR A 74 -0.62 17.88 1.01
CA TYR A 74 -0.50 18.85 2.09
C TYR A 74 0.36 18.31 3.23
N MET A 75 0.31 17.02 3.58
CA MET A 75 1.31 16.47 4.51
C MET A 75 2.74 16.60 3.99
N TRP A 76 2.95 16.36 2.68
CA TRP A 76 4.26 16.54 2.06
C TRP A 76 4.74 17.98 2.14
N ARG A 77 3.87 18.94 1.79
CA ARG A 77 4.17 20.38 1.88
C ARG A 77 4.45 20.81 3.32
N GLY A 78 3.69 20.27 4.27
CA GLY A 78 3.87 20.49 5.69
C GLY A 78 5.25 20.04 6.18
N LYS A 79 5.68 18.83 5.81
CA LYS A 79 6.96 18.24 6.26
C LYS A 79 8.17 18.79 5.50
N HIS A 80 8.09 18.89 4.17
CA HIS A 80 9.25 19.10 3.30
C HIS A 80 9.36 20.51 2.74
N MET A 81 8.33 21.34 2.86
CA MET A 81 8.25 22.64 2.17
C MET A 81 7.83 23.78 3.10
N GLY A 82 7.97 23.59 4.42
CA GLY A 82 7.79 24.63 5.42
C GLY A 82 6.33 24.97 5.74
N GLY A 83 5.37 24.16 5.33
CA GLY A 83 3.94 24.41 5.62
C GLY A 83 3.50 24.13 7.06
N GLY A 84 4.17 23.20 7.75
CA GLY A 84 3.91 22.86 9.15
C GLY A 84 2.44 22.55 9.47
N ASN A 85 1.99 23.02 10.65
CA ASN A 85 0.69 22.67 11.22
C ASN A 85 -0.53 23.13 10.39
N GLU A 86 -0.41 24.22 9.63
CA GLU A 86 -1.49 24.70 8.76
C GLU A 86 -1.80 23.66 7.66
N ASP A 87 -0.74 23.12 7.07
CA ASP A 87 -0.85 22.10 6.03
C ASP A 87 -1.28 20.75 6.59
N TYR A 88 -0.76 20.36 7.74
CA TYR A 88 -1.23 19.14 8.41
C TYR A 88 -2.71 19.21 8.77
N THR A 89 -3.20 20.39 9.17
CA THR A 89 -4.63 20.63 9.43
C THR A 89 -5.43 20.53 8.13
N THR A 90 -4.93 21.09 7.03
CA THR A 90 -5.59 20.97 5.71
C THR A 90 -5.67 19.52 5.25
N ALA A 91 -4.59 18.76 5.41
CA ALA A 91 -4.57 17.33 5.10
C ALA A 91 -5.56 16.53 5.96
N LYS A 92 -5.54 16.76 7.29
CA LYS A 92 -6.46 16.13 8.25
C LYS A 92 -7.91 16.37 7.84
N ASN A 93 -8.28 17.61 7.52
CA ASN A 93 -9.64 17.95 7.12
C ASN A 93 -10.06 17.24 5.82
N ALA A 94 -9.16 17.20 4.83
CA ALA A 94 -9.46 16.52 3.57
C ALA A 94 -9.71 15.02 3.75
N LEU A 95 -8.91 14.36 4.58
CA LEU A 95 -9.07 12.94 4.91
C LEU A 95 -10.30 12.68 5.78
N GLN A 96 -10.63 13.60 6.69
CA GLN A 96 -11.84 13.52 7.51
C GLN A 96 -13.11 13.60 6.65
N GLU A 97 -13.13 14.40 5.59
CA GLU A 97 -14.27 14.45 4.66
C GLU A 97 -14.51 13.11 3.97
N VAL A 98 -13.44 12.43 3.52
CA VAL A 98 -13.54 11.08 2.93
C VAL A 98 -14.02 10.07 3.98
N ARG A 99 -13.43 10.10 5.18
CA ARG A 99 -13.82 9.26 6.32
C ARG A 99 -15.31 9.38 6.66
N ASN A 100 -15.87 10.58 6.51
CA ASN A 100 -17.27 10.86 6.85
C ASN A 100 -18.28 10.33 5.81
N GLN A 101 -17.84 9.90 4.62
CA GLN A 101 -18.71 9.28 3.60
C GLN A 101 -19.00 7.80 3.93
N THR A 102 -19.58 7.54 5.10
CA THR A 102 -19.79 6.20 5.66
C THR A 102 -20.82 5.36 4.91
N ASP A 103 -21.66 5.99 4.08
CA ASP A 103 -22.55 5.31 3.13
C ASP A 103 -21.79 4.76 1.91
N LYS A 104 -20.58 5.25 1.64
CA LYS A 104 -19.77 4.87 0.46
C LYS A 104 -18.55 4.05 0.80
N PHE A 105 -17.92 4.31 1.94
CA PHE A 105 -16.67 3.69 2.33
C PHE A 105 -16.74 2.99 3.67
N GLY A 106 -15.98 1.90 3.77
CA GLY A 106 -15.78 1.18 5.01
C GLY A 106 -14.77 0.07 4.83
N LEU A 107 -14.19 -0.38 5.93
CA LEU A 107 -13.35 -1.58 5.92
C LEU A 107 -14.23 -2.80 5.58
N LEU A 108 -13.70 -3.71 4.77
CA LEU A 108 -14.21 -5.07 4.69
C LEU A 108 -13.77 -5.85 5.92
N GLU A 109 -14.60 -6.77 6.38
CA GLU A 109 -14.30 -7.63 7.53
C GLU A 109 -13.09 -8.53 7.24
N ASP A 110 -13.09 -9.20 6.09
CA ASP A 110 -11.96 -10.00 5.61
C ASP A 110 -11.02 -9.13 4.77
N PHE A 111 -9.76 -9.04 5.20
CA PHE A 111 -8.70 -8.32 4.49
C PHE A 111 -8.44 -8.88 3.08
N SER A 112 -8.52 -10.19 2.89
CA SER A 112 -8.24 -10.82 1.59
C SER A 112 -9.30 -10.49 0.54
N GLU A 113 -10.55 -10.27 0.97
CA GLU A 113 -11.65 -9.86 0.09
C GLU A 113 -11.51 -8.45 -0.46
N VAL A 114 -10.62 -7.62 0.09
CA VAL A 114 -10.34 -6.28 -0.45
C VAL A 114 -9.73 -6.39 -1.85
N PHE A 115 -8.98 -7.46 -2.11
CA PHE A 115 -8.15 -7.64 -3.29
C PHE A 115 -8.65 -8.74 -4.23
N SER A 116 -9.71 -9.46 -3.85
CA SER A 116 -10.18 -10.61 -4.63
C SER A 116 -10.72 -10.19 -6.00
N TYR A 117 -10.39 -10.98 -7.03
CA TYR A 117 -10.79 -10.75 -8.42
C TYR A 117 -12.31 -10.55 -8.57
N ASP A 118 -13.10 -11.30 -7.80
CA ASP A 118 -14.56 -11.28 -7.85
C ASP A 118 -15.21 -10.20 -6.98
N ASN A 119 -14.42 -9.46 -6.18
CA ASN A 119 -14.91 -8.41 -5.29
C ASN A 119 -14.34 -7.02 -5.64
N LYS A 120 -14.07 -6.76 -6.92
CA LYS A 120 -13.66 -5.44 -7.41
C LYS A 120 -14.72 -4.38 -7.13
N ASN A 121 -14.30 -3.12 -7.03
CA ASN A 121 -15.18 -1.98 -6.68
C ASN A 121 -15.87 -2.10 -5.31
N ASN A 122 -15.39 -2.95 -4.41
CA ASN A 122 -15.91 -3.03 -3.05
C ASN A 122 -15.79 -1.68 -2.30
N LYS A 123 -16.52 -1.56 -1.19
CA LYS A 123 -16.60 -0.32 -0.39
C LYS A 123 -15.27 0.12 0.23
N GLU A 124 -14.25 -0.73 0.30
CA GLU A 124 -12.94 -0.34 0.79
C GLU A 124 -12.13 0.38 -0.29
N ILE A 125 -12.39 0.18 -1.59
CA ILE A 125 -11.66 0.86 -2.66
C ILE A 125 -12.11 2.31 -2.81
N ILE A 126 -11.17 3.27 -2.83
CA ILE A 126 -11.44 4.67 -3.18
C ILE A 126 -11.10 4.92 -4.65
N PHE A 127 -9.93 4.44 -5.08
CA PHE A 127 -9.48 4.49 -6.46
C PHE A 127 -8.55 3.31 -6.75
N ALA A 128 -8.77 2.59 -7.85
CA ALA A 128 -7.92 1.49 -8.29
C ALA A 128 -7.68 1.52 -9.80
N ILE A 129 -6.54 0.98 -10.23
CA ILE A 129 -6.26 0.71 -11.64
C ILE A 129 -6.96 -0.60 -12.02
N ARG A 130 -7.91 -0.52 -12.97
CA ARG A 130 -8.64 -1.67 -13.48
C ARG A 130 -7.72 -2.54 -14.32
N ASN A 131 -7.65 -3.83 -13.98
CA ASN A 131 -7.08 -4.87 -14.84
C ASN A 131 -8.21 -5.84 -15.23
N ALA A 132 -8.19 -6.34 -16.46
CA ALA A 132 -9.24 -7.21 -16.94
C ALA A 132 -8.72 -8.13 -18.05
N ARG A 133 -9.35 -9.31 -18.13
CA ARG A 133 -9.10 -10.26 -19.20
C ARG A 133 -9.31 -9.57 -20.55
N ASP A 134 -8.41 -9.85 -21.49
CA ASP A 134 -8.44 -9.32 -22.85
C ASP A 134 -8.33 -7.78 -22.95
N GLU A 135 -7.94 -7.10 -21.85
CA GLU A 135 -7.72 -5.65 -21.79
C GLU A 135 -6.33 -5.32 -21.26
N TYR A 136 -6.05 -5.64 -20.01
CA TYR A 136 -4.75 -5.39 -19.38
C TYR A 136 -4.52 -6.30 -18.18
N ASN A 137 -3.33 -6.89 -18.11
CA ASN A 137 -2.86 -7.67 -16.96
C ASN A 137 -2.18 -6.75 -15.95
N MET A 138 -2.30 -7.01 -14.65
CA MET A 138 -1.71 -6.19 -13.59
C MET A 138 -0.21 -6.00 -13.82
N TRP A 139 0.20 -4.72 -13.85
CA TRP A 139 1.56 -4.25 -14.18
C TRP A 139 2.10 -4.67 -15.55
N GLY A 140 1.25 -5.18 -16.45
CA GLY A 140 1.64 -5.69 -17.77
C GLY A 140 2.22 -7.11 -17.70
N ASP A 141 1.49 -8.05 -17.09
CA ASP A 141 1.73 -9.52 -16.97
C ASP A 141 3.16 -9.95 -16.64
N VAL A 142 4.03 -9.87 -17.65
CA VAL A 142 5.47 -10.08 -17.60
C VAL A 142 6.07 -9.35 -16.40
N THR A 143 5.61 -8.15 -16.06
CA THR A 143 6.18 -7.41 -14.93
C THR A 143 5.76 -7.97 -13.58
N TYR A 144 4.50 -8.30 -13.33
CA TYR A 144 4.12 -8.79 -12.01
C TYR A 144 4.64 -10.21 -11.79
N ASN A 145 4.27 -11.13 -12.66
CA ASN A 145 4.62 -12.54 -12.53
C ASN A 145 6.14 -12.76 -12.57
N ASN A 146 6.86 -12.14 -13.51
CA ASN A 146 8.33 -12.35 -13.64
C ASN A 146 9.18 -11.48 -12.72
N ASN A 147 8.58 -10.79 -11.75
CA ASN A 147 9.32 -10.18 -10.66
C ASN A 147 8.91 -10.69 -9.27
N MET A 148 7.66 -11.12 -9.09
CA MET A 148 7.07 -11.40 -7.77
C MET A 148 6.74 -12.87 -7.51
N PHE A 149 6.44 -13.67 -8.53
CA PHE A 149 6.03 -15.07 -8.33
C PHE A 149 7.17 -16.07 -8.55
N PRO A 150 7.18 -17.19 -7.82
CA PRO A 150 8.15 -18.27 -8.06
C PRO A 150 7.86 -19.01 -9.36
N GLN A 151 8.85 -19.77 -9.84
CA GLN A 151 8.62 -20.80 -10.86
C GLN A 151 7.82 -21.94 -10.23
N GLN A 152 6.70 -22.33 -10.85
CA GLN A 152 5.75 -23.27 -10.26
C GLN A 152 6.37 -24.65 -9.97
N ASN A 153 7.13 -25.17 -10.94
CA ASN A 153 7.80 -26.47 -10.83
C ASN A 153 8.82 -26.52 -9.68
N ILE A 154 9.49 -25.40 -9.41
CA ILE A 154 10.40 -25.26 -8.27
C ILE A 154 9.60 -25.16 -6.97
N LEU A 155 8.54 -24.35 -6.96
CA LEU A 155 7.68 -24.15 -5.78
C LEU A 155 7.14 -25.49 -5.25
N PHE A 156 6.69 -26.37 -6.13
CA PHE A 156 6.08 -27.65 -5.73
C PHE A 156 7.07 -28.65 -5.10
N GLY A 157 8.37 -28.35 -5.09
CA GLY A 157 9.36 -29.08 -4.30
C GLY A 157 9.41 -28.71 -2.82
N TYR A 158 8.71 -27.64 -2.40
CA TYR A 158 8.70 -27.15 -1.02
C TYR A 158 7.44 -27.55 -0.24
N MET A 159 7.47 -27.27 1.06
CA MET A 159 6.38 -27.52 2.00
C MET A 159 5.65 -26.22 2.38
N ASP A 160 4.41 -26.36 2.82
CA ASP A 160 3.68 -25.32 3.56
C ASP A 160 4.18 -25.22 5.01
N GLU A 161 3.61 -24.29 5.79
CA GLU A 161 3.99 -24.06 7.20
C GLU A 161 3.66 -25.24 8.13
N ASN A 162 2.82 -26.17 7.67
CA ASN A 162 2.42 -27.38 8.41
C ASN A 162 3.22 -28.62 7.99
N GLY A 163 4.12 -28.48 7.02
CA GLY A 163 4.99 -29.56 6.53
C GLY A 163 4.35 -30.47 5.49
N ASN A 164 3.23 -30.06 4.90
CA ASN A 164 2.63 -30.73 3.74
C ASN A 164 3.25 -30.20 2.45
N PRO A 165 3.27 -30.97 1.35
CA PRO A 165 3.69 -30.45 0.05
C PRO A 165 2.90 -29.19 -0.30
N ILE A 166 3.56 -28.09 -0.64
CA ILE A 166 2.87 -26.80 -0.82
C ILE A 166 1.81 -26.86 -1.95
N SER A 167 1.97 -27.78 -2.90
CA SER A 167 0.98 -28.10 -3.93
C SER A 167 -0.38 -28.53 -3.38
N SER A 168 -0.47 -28.99 -2.12
CA SER A 168 -1.75 -29.34 -1.48
C SER A 168 -2.63 -28.13 -1.17
N LEU A 169 -2.09 -26.90 -1.26
CA LEU A 169 -2.86 -25.66 -1.15
C LEU A 169 -3.71 -25.37 -2.42
N GLY A 170 -3.62 -26.22 -3.44
CA GLY A 170 -4.48 -26.20 -4.62
C GLY A 170 -4.31 -24.92 -5.45
N ASP A 171 -5.44 -24.35 -5.89
CA ASP A 171 -5.42 -23.21 -6.83
C ASP A 171 -4.75 -21.94 -6.27
N LYS A 172 -4.55 -21.83 -4.95
CA LYS A 172 -3.82 -20.71 -4.33
C LYS A 172 -2.33 -20.67 -4.71
N VAL A 173 -1.76 -21.82 -5.05
CA VAL A 173 -0.32 -21.95 -5.39
C VAL A 173 -0.07 -22.22 -6.87
N LYS A 174 -1.11 -22.15 -7.71
CA LYS A 174 -0.99 -22.20 -9.17
C LYS A 174 -0.40 -20.91 -9.74
N VAL A 175 0.63 -20.36 -9.12
CA VAL A 175 1.36 -19.19 -9.60
C VAL A 175 2.57 -19.64 -10.42
N ASN A 176 2.97 -18.85 -11.40
CA ASN A 176 4.18 -19.13 -12.18
C ASN A 176 4.82 -17.83 -12.65
N GLY A 177 6.14 -17.73 -12.48
CA GLY A 177 6.88 -16.51 -12.80
C GLY A 177 8.35 -16.61 -12.48
N THR A 178 8.96 -15.51 -12.04
CA THR A 178 10.33 -15.46 -11.55
C THR A 178 10.44 -14.42 -10.43
N ILE A 179 11.14 -14.73 -9.34
CA ILE A 179 11.36 -13.78 -8.25
C ILE A 179 12.62 -12.97 -8.56
N ARG A 180 12.42 -11.68 -8.86
CA ARG A 180 13.51 -10.68 -8.98
C ARG A 180 13.52 -9.69 -7.83
N TYR A 181 12.38 -9.56 -7.13
CA TYR A 181 12.24 -8.76 -5.91
C TYR A 181 11.93 -9.68 -4.73
N PRO A 182 12.93 -10.38 -4.16
CA PRO A 182 12.71 -11.29 -3.05
C PRO A 182 12.28 -10.52 -1.80
N VAL A 183 11.26 -11.02 -1.12
CA VAL A 183 10.82 -10.46 0.16
C VAL A 183 11.79 -10.89 1.26
N ASN A 184 12.22 -9.94 2.09
CA ASN A 184 13.05 -10.23 3.25
C ASN A 184 12.26 -11.11 4.26
N LYS A 185 12.84 -12.25 4.64
CA LYS A 185 12.22 -13.22 5.57
C LYS A 185 11.86 -12.62 6.93
N ASP A 186 12.63 -11.64 7.39
CA ASP A 186 12.36 -10.92 8.65
C ASP A 186 11.01 -10.22 8.64
N VAL A 187 10.48 -9.85 7.46
CA VAL A 187 9.15 -9.26 7.38
C VAL A 187 8.08 -10.27 7.81
N TYR A 188 8.19 -11.53 7.39
CA TYR A 188 7.21 -12.56 7.76
C TYR A 188 7.30 -12.98 9.23
N THR A 189 8.51 -12.98 9.80
CA THR A 189 8.75 -13.44 11.17
C THR A 189 8.71 -12.33 12.21
N LYS A 190 8.92 -11.06 11.83
CA LYS A 190 9.03 -9.93 12.76
C LYS A 190 8.08 -8.76 12.47
N CYS A 191 7.46 -8.66 11.29
CA CYS A 191 6.52 -7.55 11.03
C CYS A 191 5.14 -7.85 11.60
N PHE A 192 4.67 -9.09 11.55
CA PHE A 192 3.32 -9.48 11.95
C PHE A 192 3.31 -10.32 13.24
N ASN A 193 2.27 -10.17 14.03
CA ASN A 193 1.85 -11.20 14.98
C ASN A 193 1.25 -12.39 14.20
N ASP A 194 1.35 -13.61 14.74
CA ASP A 194 0.82 -14.81 14.06
C ASP A 194 -0.70 -14.83 13.91
N ASN A 195 -1.43 -14.12 14.77
CA ASN A 195 -2.88 -13.95 14.70
C ASN A 195 -3.31 -12.76 13.83
N ASP A 196 -2.38 -11.97 13.30
CA ASP A 196 -2.70 -10.94 12.31
C ASP A 196 -3.01 -11.62 10.97
N THR A 197 -4.28 -11.57 10.55
CA THR A 197 -4.76 -12.24 9.32
C THR A 197 -4.05 -11.73 8.06
N ARG A 198 -3.51 -10.50 8.09
CA ARG A 198 -2.78 -9.92 6.97
C ARG A 198 -1.49 -10.67 6.69
N LYS A 199 -0.89 -11.35 7.66
CA LYS A 199 0.37 -12.10 7.48
C LYS A 199 0.25 -13.10 6.33
N ARG A 200 -0.73 -14.01 6.42
CA ARG A 200 -0.94 -15.10 5.45
C ARG A 200 -1.70 -14.64 4.20
N SER A 201 -2.50 -13.58 4.30
CA SER A 201 -3.15 -12.96 3.15
C SER A 201 -2.20 -12.10 2.31
N THR A 202 -1.07 -11.66 2.88
CA THR A 202 -0.07 -10.83 2.18
C THR A 202 1.05 -11.66 1.61
N LEU A 203 1.53 -12.68 2.33
CA LEU A 203 2.69 -13.49 1.95
C LEU A 203 2.39 -14.98 2.09
N GLN A 204 2.77 -15.76 1.08
CA GLN A 204 2.86 -17.21 1.20
C GLN A 204 4.30 -17.59 1.51
N ALA A 205 4.47 -18.39 2.57
CA ALA A 205 5.74 -18.96 2.95
C ALA A 205 5.93 -20.37 2.36
N ALA A 206 7.13 -20.62 1.85
CA ALA A 206 7.58 -21.93 1.39
C ALA A 206 8.71 -22.42 2.31
N TYR A 207 8.62 -23.67 2.74
CA TYR A 207 9.53 -24.28 3.72
C TYR A 207 10.29 -25.44 3.11
N GLU A 208 11.55 -25.59 3.52
CA GLU A 208 12.32 -26.81 3.30
C GLU A 208 12.16 -27.72 4.53
N LYS A 209 11.89 -29.01 4.28
CA LYS A 209 11.84 -30.03 5.32
C LYS A 209 13.20 -30.70 5.43
N LYS A 210 13.87 -30.52 6.56
CA LYS A 210 15.18 -31.13 6.83
C LYS A 210 15.05 -32.62 7.13
N GLU A 211 16.18 -33.33 7.11
CA GLU A 211 16.25 -34.78 7.42
C GLU A 211 15.69 -35.14 8.80
N ASP A 212 15.87 -34.24 9.79
CA ASP A 212 15.33 -34.39 11.15
C ASP A 212 13.82 -34.08 11.26
N GLY A 213 13.17 -33.74 10.15
CA GLY A 213 11.75 -33.41 10.07
C GLY A 213 11.42 -31.94 10.36
N THR A 214 12.39 -31.12 10.77
CA THR A 214 12.16 -29.70 11.04
C THR A 214 11.92 -28.90 9.76
N LEU A 215 11.08 -27.87 9.86
CA LEU A 215 10.79 -26.95 8.76
C LEU A 215 11.66 -25.70 8.88
N SER A 216 12.30 -25.30 7.78
CA SER A 216 13.06 -24.06 7.68
C SER A 216 12.43 -23.16 6.62
N LEU A 217 12.15 -21.90 6.97
CA LEU A 217 11.59 -20.93 6.03
C LEU A 217 12.57 -20.71 4.87
N TYR A 218 12.20 -21.22 3.69
CA TYR A 218 13.05 -21.18 2.51
C TYR A 218 12.85 -19.88 1.73
N GLY A 219 11.60 -19.47 1.51
CA GLY A 219 11.28 -18.29 0.73
C GLY A 219 9.86 -17.76 0.98
N LEU A 220 9.61 -16.57 0.45
CA LEU A 220 8.34 -15.87 0.54
C LEU A 220 7.99 -15.33 -0.85
N TYR A 221 6.71 -15.31 -1.18
CA TYR A 221 6.19 -14.58 -2.32
C TYR A 221 4.85 -13.91 -1.96
N PRO A 222 4.47 -12.83 -2.67
CA PRO A 222 3.20 -12.16 -2.40
C PRO A 222 2.00 -13.08 -2.61
N ALA A 223 1.07 -13.08 -1.66
CA ALA A 223 -0.22 -13.77 -1.74
C ALA A 223 -1.41 -12.80 -1.80
N LYS A 224 -1.14 -11.49 -1.81
CA LYS A 224 -2.17 -10.44 -1.81
C LYS A 224 -2.93 -10.34 -3.13
N PHE A 225 -2.21 -10.41 -4.25
CA PHE A 225 -2.77 -10.29 -5.61
C PHE A 225 -2.49 -11.58 -6.38
N LEU A 226 -3.27 -12.63 -6.10
CA LEU A 226 -3.10 -13.93 -6.75
C LEU A 226 -3.73 -13.97 -8.15
N GLY A 227 -4.51 -12.97 -8.54
CA GLY A 227 -5.26 -12.96 -9.77
C GLY A 227 -6.39 -13.98 -9.76
N THR A 228 -6.71 -14.52 -10.93
CA THR A 228 -7.75 -15.55 -11.09
C THR A 228 -7.25 -16.73 -11.91
N LEU A 229 -7.85 -17.91 -11.74
CA LEU A 229 -7.57 -19.06 -12.60
C LEU A 229 -8.63 -19.09 -13.71
N LEU A 230 -8.21 -18.85 -14.95
CA LEU A 230 -9.11 -18.92 -16.10
C LEU A 230 -9.47 -20.38 -16.43
N ASP A 231 -10.66 -20.59 -17.00
CA ASP A 231 -11.11 -21.92 -17.42
C ASP A 231 -10.09 -22.62 -18.32
N GLY A 232 -9.67 -23.82 -17.90
CA GLY A 232 -8.67 -24.63 -18.62
C GLY A 232 -7.22 -24.21 -18.41
N ALA A 233 -6.94 -23.17 -17.61
CA ALA A 233 -5.58 -22.78 -17.25
C ALA A 233 -5.04 -23.60 -16.06
N ASP A 234 -3.71 -23.76 -16.02
CA ASP A 234 -2.99 -24.38 -14.90
C ASP A 234 -2.13 -23.38 -14.10
N THR A 235 -2.18 -22.10 -14.51
CA THR A 235 -1.51 -20.99 -13.86
C THR A 235 -2.46 -19.81 -13.75
N ARG A 236 -2.43 -19.10 -12.63
CA ARG A 236 -3.25 -17.92 -12.37
C ARG A 236 -2.81 -16.75 -13.26
N SER A 237 -3.80 -16.01 -13.74
CA SER A 237 -3.64 -14.78 -14.53
C SER A 237 -3.70 -13.56 -13.60
N PRO A 238 -2.74 -12.63 -13.64
CA PRO A 238 -2.66 -11.49 -12.74
C PRO A 238 -3.68 -10.42 -13.14
N LEU A 239 -4.94 -10.67 -12.83
CA LEU A 239 -6.08 -9.86 -13.27
C LEU A 239 -6.76 -9.08 -12.14
N ASP A 240 -6.18 -9.04 -10.94
CA ASP A 240 -6.70 -8.23 -9.83
C ASP A 240 -6.56 -6.74 -10.15
N ASP A 241 -7.47 -5.90 -9.66
CA ASP A 241 -7.30 -4.45 -9.73
C ASP A 241 -6.17 -4.02 -8.79
N TYR A 242 -5.37 -3.02 -9.18
CA TYR A 242 -4.29 -2.49 -8.34
C TYR A 242 -4.78 -1.25 -7.57
N PRO A 243 -5.03 -1.33 -6.24
CA PRO A 243 -5.54 -0.20 -5.48
C PRO A 243 -4.50 0.93 -5.41
N VAL A 244 -4.93 2.14 -5.73
CA VAL A 244 -4.14 3.36 -5.50
C VAL A 244 -4.52 3.98 -4.16
N TYR A 245 -5.82 4.09 -3.89
CA TYR A 245 -6.36 4.54 -2.61
C TYR A 245 -7.47 3.60 -2.13
N ARG A 246 -7.47 3.33 -0.83
CA ARG A 246 -8.50 2.54 -0.16
C ARG A 246 -8.77 3.06 1.25
N TYR A 247 -9.87 2.64 1.88
CA TYR A 247 -10.38 3.24 3.10
C TYR A 247 -9.41 3.08 4.28
N ALA A 248 -8.71 1.95 4.40
CA ALA A 248 -7.64 1.81 5.39
C ALA A 248 -6.51 2.84 5.17
N ASP A 249 -6.23 3.23 3.92
CA ASP A 249 -5.24 4.28 3.61
C ASP A 249 -5.74 5.64 4.11
N CYS A 250 -7.02 5.95 3.92
CA CYS A 250 -7.64 7.16 4.46
C CYS A 250 -7.51 7.23 5.99
N LEU A 251 -7.80 6.13 6.69
CA LEU A 251 -7.68 6.07 8.14
C LEU A 251 -6.23 6.26 8.60
N LEU A 252 -5.28 5.56 7.97
CA LEU A 252 -3.89 5.62 8.40
C LEU A 252 -3.17 6.91 7.97
N LEU A 253 -3.57 7.55 6.88
CA LEU A 253 -3.13 8.92 6.55
C LEU A 253 -3.73 9.93 7.53
N LEU A 254 -4.98 9.75 7.97
CA LEU A 254 -5.59 10.60 8.98
C LEU A 254 -4.87 10.46 10.33
N ALA A 255 -4.52 9.22 10.71
CA ALA A 255 -3.65 8.94 11.85
C ALA A 255 -2.27 9.62 11.71
N GLN A 256 -1.68 9.61 10.51
CA GLN A 256 -0.41 10.27 10.24
C GLN A 256 -0.49 11.79 10.38
N ALA A 257 -1.55 12.41 9.85
CA ALA A 257 -1.80 13.85 9.98
C ALA A 257 -1.99 14.25 11.46
N LYS A 258 -2.74 13.44 12.23
CA LYS A 258 -2.87 13.60 13.68
C LYS A 258 -1.54 13.48 14.41
N ALA A 259 -0.71 12.50 14.07
CA ALA A 259 0.62 12.33 14.64
C ALA A 259 1.52 13.55 14.37
N PHE A 260 1.48 14.13 13.17
CA PHE A 260 2.19 15.39 12.88
C PHE A 260 1.72 16.58 13.71
N LEU A 261 0.41 16.64 14.01
CA LEU A 261 -0.20 17.69 14.84
C LEU A 261 -0.04 17.45 16.35
N GLY A 262 0.50 16.30 16.77
CA GLY A 262 0.54 15.89 18.18
C GLY A 262 -0.82 15.50 18.76
N GLU A 263 -1.78 15.15 17.89
CA GLU A 263 -3.12 14.66 18.24
C GLU A 263 -3.13 13.13 18.39
N ASP A 264 -4.16 12.58 19.04
CA ASP A 264 -4.29 11.14 19.33
C ASP A 264 -4.81 10.34 18.11
N PRO A 265 -4.02 9.39 17.54
CA PRO A 265 -4.41 8.58 16.39
C PRO A 265 -5.09 7.24 16.76
N VAL A 266 -5.45 7.04 18.04
CA VAL A 266 -5.94 5.74 18.56
C VAL A 266 -7.12 5.17 17.75
N GLU A 267 -8.06 6.01 17.36
CA GLU A 267 -9.30 5.58 16.70
C GLU A 267 -9.01 4.97 15.33
N GLU A 268 -8.19 5.65 14.53
CA GLU A 268 -7.85 5.21 13.18
C GLU A 268 -6.98 3.96 13.18
N ILE A 269 -5.96 3.90 14.04
CA ILE A 269 -5.07 2.73 14.13
C ILE A 269 -5.86 1.51 14.60
N ASN A 270 -6.67 1.65 15.66
CA ASN A 270 -7.42 0.53 16.22
C ASN A 270 -8.58 0.07 15.31
N ALA A 271 -9.14 0.93 14.46
CA ALA A 271 -10.08 0.49 13.43
C ALA A 271 -9.43 -0.51 12.46
N VAL A 272 -8.22 -0.21 11.98
CA VAL A 272 -7.49 -1.09 11.05
C VAL A 272 -7.00 -2.36 11.75
N ARG A 273 -6.45 -2.25 12.97
CA ARG A 273 -6.03 -3.41 13.75
C ARG A 273 -7.19 -4.33 14.10
N LYS A 274 -8.34 -3.79 14.51
CA LYS A 274 -9.53 -4.60 14.80
C LYS A 274 -9.93 -5.46 13.60
N ARG A 275 -9.91 -4.89 12.39
CA ARG A 275 -10.14 -5.67 11.16
C ARG A 275 -9.06 -6.73 10.96
N ALA A 276 -7.79 -6.36 11.11
CA ALA A 276 -6.66 -7.27 10.90
C ALA A 276 -6.67 -8.51 11.81
N TYR A 277 -7.09 -8.36 13.07
CA TYR A 277 -7.14 -9.45 14.05
C TYR A 277 -8.52 -10.12 14.15
N GLY A 278 -9.57 -9.51 13.61
CA GLY A 278 -10.96 -9.86 13.91
C GLY A 278 -11.41 -9.28 15.26
N GLU A 279 -12.70 -8.94 15.36
CA GLU A 279 -13.23 -8.19 16.50
C GLU A 279 -13.08 -8.93 17.84
N ASP A 280 -13.40 -10.22 17.87
CA ASP A 280 -13.33 -11.02 19.10
C ASP A 280 -11.90 -11.14 19.63
N TYR A 281 -10.93 -11.46 18.75
CA TYR A 281 -9.54 -11.55 19.14
C TYR A 281 -9.01 -10.19 19.58
N PHE A 282 -9.26 -9.13 18.81
CA PHE A 282 -8.83 -7.78 19.14
C PHE A 282 -9.34 -7.32 20.51
N ASN A 283 -10.63 -7.57 20.81
CA ASN A 283 -11.23 -7.18 22.09
C ASN A 283 -10.68 -7.99 23.27
N ALA A 284 -10.32 -9.27 23.04
CA ALA A 284 -9.78 -10.15 24.06
C ALA A 284 -8.27 -9.94 24.34
N HIS A 285 -7.53 -9.28 23.45
CA HIS A 285 -6.08 -9.14 23.50
C HIS A 285 -5.65 -7.65 23.49
N PRO A 286 -5.66 -6.97 24.65
CA PRO A 286 -5.26 -5.57 24.75
C PRO A 286 -3.87 -5.26 24.21
N GLU A 287 -2.96 -6.24 24.17
CA GLU A 287 -1.59 -6.13 23.67
C GLU A 287 -1.49 -5.94 22.15
N VAL A 288 -2.55 -6.26 21.38
CA VAL A 288 -2.57 -5.92 19.93
C VAL A 288 -3.21 -4.57 19.65
N GLN A 289 -3.84 -3.94 20.65
CA GLN A 289 -4.45 -2.61 20.52
C GLN A 289 -3.37 -1.53 20.67
N TYR A 290 -3.47 -0.44 19.93
CA TYR A 290 -2.61 0.74 20.14
C TYR A 290 -2.98 1.41 21.48
N PRO A 291 -1.99 1.82 22.31
CA PRO A 291 -0.55 1.87 22.06
C PRO A 291 0.25 0.70 22.69
N ASN A 292 -0.34 -0.50 22.77
CA ASN A 292 0.17 -1.62 23.58
C ASN A 292 0.97 -2.66 22.79
N ASP A 293 1.06 -2.56 21.45
CA ASP A 293 1.83 -3.51 20.62
C ASP A 293 3.33 -3.24 20.77
N ASN A 294 3.89 -3.80 21.85
CA ASN A 294 5.23 -3.55 22.38
C ASN A 294 5.98 -4.83 22.78
N ASP A 295 5.63 -5.99 22.20
CA ASP A 295 6.28 -7.27 22.53
C ASP A 295 7.82 -7.20 22.34
N ALA A 296 8.56 -7.30 23.44
CA ALA A 296 10.00 -7.09 23.44
C ALA A 296 10.75 -8.11 22.57
N ALA A 297 10.24 -9.33 22.42
CA ALA A 297 10.87 -10.36 21.62
C ALA A 297 10.66 -10.13 20.11
N LEU A 298 9.45 -9.71 19.71
CA LEU A 298 9.11 -9.39 18.32
C LEU A 298 9.88 -8.18 17.79
N TYR A 299 10.09 -7.17 18.65
CA TYR A 299 10.80 -5.95 18.29
C TYR A 299 12.31 -5.99 18.52
N ALA A 300 12.83 -7.03 19.19
CA ALA A 300 14.27 -7.25 19.31
C ALA A 300 14.91 -7.41 17.92
N ASP A 301 15.93 -6.59 17.63
CA ASP A 301 16.65 -6.58 16.34
C ASP A 301 15.73 -6.51 15.11
N ASN A 302 14.61 -5.80 15.24
CA ASN A 302 13.64 -5.59 14.17
C ASN A 302 13.96 -4.29 13.42
N LYS A 303 14.47 -4.44 12.19
CA LYS A 303 14.78 -3.30 11.30
C LYS A 303 13.56 -2.83 10.49
N SER A 304 12.50 -3.63 10.45
CA SER A 304 11.32 -3.37 9.63
C SER A 304 10.38 -2.38 10.29
N VAL A 305 10.07 -2.60 11.57
CA VAL A 305 9.05 -1.86 12.34
C VAL A 305 9.46 -1.69 13.81
N LYS A 306 8.86 -0.72 14.50
CA LYS A 306 9.12 -0.40 15.91
C LYS A 306 7.90 -0.65 16.82
N PRO A 307 8.09 -0.84 18.14
CA PRO A 307 6.98 -0.93 19.09
C PRO A 307 6.17 0.38 19.14
N ASP A 308 4.90 0.32 19.56
CA ASP A 308 4.02 1.50 19.64
C ASP A 308 4.59 2.60 20.55
N ASN A 309 5.28 2.21 21.62
CA ASN A 309 5.91 3.12 22.56
C ASN A 309 7.12 3.88 21.99
N ALA A 310 7.55 3.60 20.75
CA ALA A 310 8.52 4.42 20.03
C ALA A 310 7.92 5.75 19.53
N GLY A 311 6.58 5.87 19.53
CA GLY A 311 5.86 7.09 19.20
C GLY A 311 4.76 6.88 18.16
N ALA A 312 3.82 7.82 18.10
CA ALA A 312 2.65 7.75 17.22
C ALA A 312 3.04 7.60 15.74
N MET A 313 4.05 8.33 15.26
CA MET A 313 4.50 8.23 13.86
C MET A 313 5.04 6.83 13.54
N GLU A 314 5.84 6.24 14.43
CA GLU A 314 6.34 4.87 14.28
C GLU A 314 5.20 3.83 14.28
N ALA A 315 4.22 4.00 15.17
CA ALA A 315 3.04 3.13 15.21
C ALA A 315 2.25 3.20 13.90
N VAL A 316 2.06 4.40 13.34
CA VAL A 316 1.42 4.58 12.02
C VAL A 316 2.24 3.94 10.91
N LEU A 317 3.56 4.18 10.86
CA LEU A 317 4.45 3.59 9.86
C LEU A 317 4.47 2.05 9.92
N LYS A 318 4.43 1.48 11.12
CA LYS A 318 4.27 0.03 11.33
C LYS A 318 2.94 -0.47 10.79
N GLU A 319 1.84 0.21 11.13
CA GLU A 319 0.51 -0.21 10.68
C GLU A 319 0.39 -0.12 9.15
N ARG A 320 0.92 0.94 8.54
CA ARG A 320 0.98 1.10 7.07
C ARG A 320 1.85 0.03 6.42
N MET A 321 2.97 -0.38 7.03
CA MET A 321 3.81 -1.47 6.52
C MET A 321 3.09 -2.82 6.53
N ARG A 322 2.36 -3.14 7.59
CA ARG A 322 1.54 -4.36 7.69
C ARG A 322 0.38 -4.35 6.69
N GLU A 323 -0.24 -3.18 6.51
CA GLU A 323 -1.43 -3.01 5.72
C GLU A 323 -1.15 -2.98 4.21
N PHE A 324 -0.11 -2.25 3.76
CA PHE A 324 0.10 -1.87 2.35
C PHE A 324 1.29 -2.53 1.66
N MET A 325 1.77 -3.65 2.16
CA MET A 325 2.80 -4.40 1.46
C MET A 325 2.32 -4.76 0.04
N VAL A 326 3.20 -4.63 -0.95
CA VAL A 326 2.93 -4.75 -2.39
C VAL A 326 1.94 -3.73 -3.00
N GLU A 327 1.62 -2.64 -2.29
CA GLU A 327 0.73 -1.56 -2.78
C GLU A 327 1.47 -0.23 -2.99
N GLY A 328 2.81 -0.26 -3.05
CA GLY A 328 3.63 0.90 -3.44
C GLY A 328 3.73 2.04 -2.41
N LYS A 329 3.43 1.77 -1.13
CA LYS A 329 3.36 2.83 -0.09
C LYS A 329 4.65 3.05 0.70
N ARG A 330 5.31 1.98 1.15
CA ARG A 330 6.36 2.04 2.19
C ARG A 330 7.46 3.08 1.97
N TRP A 331 8.00 3.22 0.76
CA TRP A 331 9.03 4.23 0.49
C TRP A 331 8.49 5.66 0.67
N TYR A 332 7.30 5.93 0.12
CA TYR A 332 6.67 7.24 0.25
C TYR A 332 6.18 7.51 1.68
N ASP A 333 5.75 6.50 2.43
CA ASP A 333 5.40 6.64 3.84
C ASP A 333 6.60 7.15 4.66
N LEU A 334 7.78 6.55 4.46
CA LEU A 334 9.02 6.94 5.11
C LEU A 334 9.47 8.33 4.67
N ARG A 335 9.48 8.59 3.35
CA ARG A 335 9.82 9.92 2.81
C ARG A 335 8.90 10.97 3.41
N LEU A 336 7.59 10.73 3.46
CA LEU A 336 6.61 11.65 3.99
C LEU A 336 6.82 11.91 5.49
N ALA A 337 7.14 10.88 6.28
CA ALA A 337 7.42 11.02 7.71
C ALA A 337 8.68 11.86 7.98
N GLY A 338 9.72 11.70 7.15
CA GLY A 338 10.97 12.46 7.22
C GLY A 338 12.20 11.65 6.80
N ASP A 339 13.26 12.34 6.41
CA ASP A 339 14.52 11.73 5.97
C ASP A 339 15.10 10.80 7.04
N GLU A 340 14.94 11.15 8.32
CA GLU A 340 15.34 10.34 9.47
C GLU A 340 14.74 8.92 9.44
N TYR A 341 13.46 8.79 9.11
CA TYR A 341 12.78 7.51 9.01
C TYR A 341 13.26 6.71 7.79
N VAL A 342 13.61 7.39 6.70
CA VAL A 342 14.18 6.74 5.51
C VAL A 342 15.53 6.12 5.85
N LEU A 343 16.40 6.88 6.51
CA LEU A 343 17.75 6.42 6.89
C LEU A 343 17.72 5.33 7.95
N GLU A 344 16.72 5.34 8.83
CA GLU A 344 16.54 4.31 9.84
C GLU A 344 16.06 2.96 9.26
N HIS A 345 15.19 3.01 8.24
CA HIS A 345 14.53 1.81 7.72
C HIS A 345 15.03 1.32 6.35
N THR A 346 15.96 2.03 5.73
CA THR A 346 16.48 1.69 4.41
C THR A 346 17.99 1.85 4.33
N THR A 347 18.58 1.43 3.20
CA THR A 347 19.99 1.65 2.89
C THR A 347 20.20 2.89 2.01
N ALA A 348 19.20 3.77 1.88
CA ALA A 348 19.32 4.98 1.09
C ALA A 348 20.32 5.95 1.75
N GLU A 349 20.94 6.80 0.92
CA GLU A 349 21.79 7.88 1.40
C GLU A 349 21.03 9.19 1.38
N ALA A 350 21.25 10.06 2.37
CA ALA A 350 20.55 11.34 2.50
C ALA A 350 20.70 12.24 1.25
N THR A 351 21.81 12.12 0.53
CA THR A 351 22.09 12.88 -0.70
C THR A 351 21.49 12.24 -1.96
N ARG A 352 20.86 11.05 -1.84
CA ARG A 352 20.34 10.24 -2.97
C ARG A 352 18.93 9.71 -2.69
N LEU A 353 18.08 10.54 -2.09
CA LEU A 353 16.68 10.22 -1.83
C LEU A 353 15.77 10.41 -3.06
N LEU A 354 16.26 11.13 -4.07
CA LEU A 354 15.61 11.24 -5.36
C LEU A 354 16.16 10.18 -6.32
N TRP A 355 15.39 9.88 -7.34
CA TRP A 355 15.85 9.04 -8.44
C TRP A 355 16.76 9.87 -9.37
N PRO A 356 17.85 9.26 -9.90
CA PRO A 356 18.79 9.92 -10.80
C PRO A 356 18.18 10.29 -12.16
#